data_AF-A0A1R0Y1I1-F1
#
_entry.id   AF-A0A1R0Y1I1-F1
#
_cell.length_a   1.000
_cell.length_b   1.000
_cell.length_c   1.000
_cell.angle_alpha   90.00
_cell.angle_beta   90.00
_cell.angle_gamma   90.00
#
_symmetry.space_group_name_H-M   'P 1'
#
loop_
_entity.id
_entity.type
_entity.pdbx_description
1 polymer ?
#
loop_
_entity_poly.entity_id
_entity_poly.type
_entity_poly.pdbx_seq_one_letter_code
_entity_poly.pdbx_strand_id
1 'polypeptide(L)' 'MEDLISIGTIGLIKAIESYRPNKGTKLTTFAARCIENEILMHLKSLKKTRKDVSLHDPFGQTIVYCE' A
#
# COMPACT_ATOMS: atom_id res chain seq x y z
N MET A 1 7.96 11.69 10.55
CA MET A 1 7.56 12.38 9.29
C MET A 1 8.30 11.77 8.12
N GLU A 2 9.60 11.51 8.27
CA GLU A 2 10.43 10.77 7.29
C GLU A 2 9.88 9.37 6.97
N ASP A 3 9.23 8.71 7.93
CA ASP A 3 8.62 7.39 7.73
C ASP A 3 7.48 7.41 6.70
N LEU A 4 6.61 8.42 6.75
CA LEU A 4 5.46 8.51 5.83
C LEU A 4 5.88 8.84 4.40
N ILE A 5 6.93 9.65 4.23
CA ILE A 5 7.50 9.92 2.91
C ILE A 5 8.06 8.62 2.33
N SER A 6 8.84 7.88 3.12
CA SER A 6 9.43 6.60 2.70
C SER A 6 8.35 5.56 2.35
N ILE A 7 7.29 5.46 3.16
CA ILE A 7 6.14 4.59 2.90
C ILE A 7 5.40 5.00 1.62
N GLY A 8 5.20 6.31 1.41
CA GLY A 8 4.62 6.83 0.18
C GLY A 8 5.48 6.52 -1.05
N THR A 9 6.81 6.60 -0.94
CA THR A 9 7.74 6.23 -2.00
C THR A 9 7.62 4.75 -2.36
N ILE A 10 7.48 3.85 -1.39
CA ILE A 10 7.22 2.42 -1.64
C ILE A 10 5.91 2.25 -2.43
N GLY A 11 4.85 2.95 -2.05
CA GLY A 11 3.56 2.92 -2.76
C GLY A 11 3.67 3.44 -4.20
N LEU A 12 4.49 4.47 -4.43
CA LEU A 12 4.75 5.02 -5.74
C LEU A 12 5.54 4.06 -6.65
N ILE A 13 6.60 3.43 -6.12
CA ILE A 13 7.40 2.45 -6.88
C ILE A 13 6.50 1.30 -7.34
N LYS A 14 5.74 0.72 -6.40
CA LYS A 14 4.76 -0.34 -6.70
C LYS A 14 3.77 0.10 -7.78
N ALA A 15 3.28 1.34 -7.72
CA ALA A 15 2.37 1.88 -8.72
C ALA A 15 3.00 1.92 -10.12
N ILE A 16 4.26 2.36 -10.24
CA ILE A 16 4.95 2.46 -11.53
C ILE A 16 5.24 1.07 -12.11
N GLU A 17 5.72 0.13 -11.31
CA GLU A 17 6.03 -1.24 -11.77
C GLU A 17 4.78 -2.02 -12.18
N SER A 18 3.66 -1.76 -11.52
CA SER A 18 2.40 -2.50 -11.70
C SER A 18 1.45 -1.87 -12.71
N TYR A 19 1.66 -0.60 -13.09
CA TYR A 19 0.69 0.12 -13.92
C TYR A 19 0.49 -0.54 -15.29
N ARG A 20 -0.75 -0.56 -15.74
CA ARG A 20 -1.17 -1.08 -17.04
C ARG A 20 -2.03 -0.03 -17.75
N PRO A 21 -1.53 0.63 -18.81
CA PRO A 21 -2.25 1.72 -19.48
C PRO A 21 -3.53 1.27 -20.18
N ASN A 22 -3.64 -0.02 -20.49
CA ASN A 22 -4.82 -0.63 -21.13
C ASN A 22 -6.02 -0.82 -20.18
N LYS A 23 -5.88 -0.53 -18.87
CA LYS A 23 -6.98 -0.63 -17.89
C LYS A 23 -7.83 0.64 -17.73
N GLY A 24 -7.62 1.66 -18.57
CA GLY A 24 -8.46 2.88 -18.60
C GLY A 24 -8.35 3.81 -17.39
N THR A 25 -7.55 3.45 -16.38
CA THR A 25 -7.29 4.29 -15.20
C THR A 25 -6.05 5.14 -15.44
N LYS A 26 -6.11 6.43 -15.11
CA LYS A 26 -4.93 7.32 -15.18
C LYS A 26 -3.88 6.88 -14.16
N LEU A 27 -2.60 6.92 -14.53
CA LEU A 27 -1.49 6.60 -13.63
C LEU A 27 -1.55 7.38 -12.31
N THR A 28 -1.97 8.64 -12.36
CA THR A 28 -2.13 9.48 -11.15
C THR A 28 -3.13 8.89 -10.17
N THR A 29 -4.30 8.44 -10.65
CA THR A 29 -5.34 7.80 -9.84
C THR A 29 -4.84 6.46 -9.29
N PHE A 30 -4.13 5.69 -10.10
CA PHE A 30 -3.55 4.41 -9.70
C PHE A 30 -2.51 4.61 -8.58
N ALA A 31 -1.56 5.51 -8.78
CA ALA A 31 -0.52 5.83 -7.80
C ALA A 31 -1.09 6.34 -6.47
N ALA A 32 -2.12 7.20 -6.51
CA ALA A 32 -2.79 7.68 -5.30
C ALA A 32 -3.34 6.52 -4.46
N ARG A 33 -3.98 5.52 -5.09
CA ARG A 33 -4.51 4.32 -4.41
C ARG A 33 -3.40 3.48 -3.80
N CYS A 34 -2.30 3.26 -4.52
CA CYS A 34 -1.21 2.43 -4.00
C CYS A 34 -0.47 3.14 -2.84
N ILE A 35 -0.30 4.48 -2.89
CA ILE A 35 0.26 5.28 -1.78
C ILE A 35 -0.66 5.23 -0.54
N GLU A 36 -1.97 5.45 -0.72
CA GLU A 36 -2.93 5.39 0.38
C GLU A 36 -2.93 4.01 1.05
N ASN A 37 -2.82 2.93 0.27
CA ASN A 37 -2.78 1.58 0.80
C ASN A 37 -1.55 1.32 1.68
N GLU A 38 -0.35 1.74 1.25
CA GLU A 38 0.87 1.56 2.06
C GLU A 38 0.80 2.37 3.38
N ILE A 39 0.27 3.59 3.33
CA ILE A 39 0.04 4.40 4.53
C ILE A 39 -0.95 3.70 5.47
N LEU A 40 -2.07 3.18 4.94
CA LEU A 40 -3.06 2.44 5.72
C LEU A 40 -2.47 1.17 6.34
N MET A 41 -1.61 0.45 5.61
CA MET A 41 -0.93 -0.74 6.13
C MET A 41 -0.01 -0.40 7.29
N HIS A 42 0.77 0.67 7.19
CA HIS A 42 1.62 1.16 8.28
C HIS A 42 0.79 1.58 9.50
N LEU A 43 -0.30 2.33 9.30
CA LEU A 43 -1.17 2.72 10.41
C LEU A 43 -1.85 1.51 11.09
N LYS A 44 -2.20 0.47 10.32
CA LYS A 44 -2.75 -0.80 10.85
C LYS A 44 -1.69 -1.58 11.63
N SER A 45 -0.43 -1.64 11.17
CA SER A 45 0.63 -2.34 11.88
C SER A 45 0.94 -1.67 13.22
N LEU A 46 0.97 -0.34 13.28
CA LEU A 46 1.13 0.42 14.53
C LEU A 46 0.02 0.14 15.54
N LYS A 47 -1.22 -0.04 15.08
CA LYS A 47 -2.36 -0.42 15.95
C LYS A 47 -2.25 -1.86 16.45
N LYS A 48 -1.71 -2.79 15.66
CA LYS A 48 -1.45 -4.18 16.07
C LYS A 48 -0.36 -4.25 17.14
N THR A 49 0.69 -3.44 17.06
CA THR A 49 1.76 -3.41 18.08
C THR A 49 1.28 -2.98 19.47
N ARG A 50 0.10 -2.34 19.60
CA ARG A 50 -0.48 -1.92 20.90
C ARG A 50 -1.43 -2.94 21.54
N LYS A 51 -1.78 -4.03 20.85
CA LYS A 51 -2.64 -5.12 21.36
C LYS A 51 -1.93 -6.45 21.10
N ASP A 52 -1.35 -7.03 22.13
CA ASP A 52 -0.77 -8.38 22.09
C ASP A 52 -1.72 -9.42 21.44
N VAL A 53 -1.13 -10.20 20.52
CA VAL A 53 -1.51 -11.52 20.01
C VAL A 53 -2.92 -11.70 19.38
N SER A 54 -2.96 -11.76 18.04
CA SER A 54 -3.44 -12.92 17.26
C SER A 54 -3.73 -12.55 15.80
N LEU A 55 -3.64 -13.58 14.95
CA LEU A 55 -4.05 -13.65 13.54
C LEU A 55 -2.93 -13.33 12.53
N HIS A 56 -2.13 -14.38 12.31
CA HIS A 56 -1.70 -14.81 10.99
C HIS A 56 -2.91 -14.74 10.04
N ASP A 57 -3.01 -13.65 9.30
CA ASP A 57 -3.91 -13.55 8.16
C ASP A 57 -3.01 -13.42 6.93
N PRO A 58 -2.77 -14.50 6.16
CA PRO A 58 -1.89 -14.46 5.01
C PRO A 58 -2.44 -13.64 3.84
N PHE A 59 -3.62 -13.02 3.96
CA PHE A 59 -4.38 -12.55 2.80
C PHE A 59 -4.44 -11.02 2.61
N GLY A 60 -3.49 -10.25 3.15
CA GLY A 60 -3.54 -8.78 3.03
C GLY A 60 -2.24 -8.05 2.68
N GLN A 61 -1.09 -8.73 2.69
CA GLN A 61 0.21 -8.08 2.41
C GLN A 61 0.58 -8.08 0.91
N THR A 62 -0.04 -8.96 0.12
CA THR A 62 0.35 -9.18 -1.29
C THR A 62 -0.85 -9.54 -2.15
N ILE A 63 -1.94 -8.79 -2.03
CA ILE A 63 -2.93 -8.67 -3.10
C ILE A 63 -3.25 -7.18 -3.14
N VAL A 64 -3.00 -6.42 -4.20
CA VAL A 64 -2.82 -6.74 -5.61
C VAL A 64 -1.87 -5.67 -6.15
N TYR A 65 -1.20 -5.97 -7.26
CA TYR A 65 -0.62 -5.02 -8.21
C TYR A 65 -1.65 -3.97 -8.68
N CYS A 66 -2.26 -3.19 -7.78
CA CYS A 66 -3.35 -2.21 -7.99
C CYS A 66 -4.35 -2.59 -9.12
N GLU A 67 -4.64 -3.88 -9.35
CA GLU A 67 -5.60 -4.32 -10.38
C GLU A 67 -7.04 -4.29 -9.85
#